data_AF-A0AAN1SGL6-F1
#
_entry.id   AF-A0AAN1SGL6-F1
#
_cell.length_a   1.000
_cell.length_b   1.000
_cell.length_c   1.000
_cell.angle_alpha   90.00
_cell.angle_beta   90.00
_cell.angle_gamma   90.00
#
_symmetry.space_group_name_H-M   'P 1'
#
loop_
_entity.id
_entity.type
_entity.pdbx_description
1 polymer ?
#
loop_
_entity_poly.entity_id
_entity_poly.type
_entity_poly.pdbx_seq_one_letter_code
_entity_poly.pdbx_strand_id
1 'polypeptide(L)'
;MFQSHEALQDRQLNIIGTYNLIFNVFSLVENRVGSALTIEGAMANRNTSNVKFLPIVPEISTHCVLVWKRNTILSPSVNKLLEKFLQAFQA
;
A
#
# COMPACT_ATOMS: atom_id res chain seq x y z
N MET A 1 -21.45 -11.87 -5.91
CA MET A 1 -21.94 -11.23 -4.67
C MET A 1 -20.81 -11.34 -3.66
N PHE A 2 -20.09 -10.24 -3.39
CA PHE A 2 -18.99 -10.25 -2.43
C PHE A 2 -19.58 -10.10 -1.02
N GLN A 3 -19.21 -10.98 -0.11
CA GLN A 3 -19.68 -10.91 1.29
C GLN A 3 -19.03 -9.71 1.99
N SER A 4 -19.78 -9.03 2.85
CA SER A 4 -19.26 -7.95 3.70
C SER A 4 -18.20 -8.48 4.67
N HIS A 5 -17.31 -7.61 5.16
CA HIS A 5 -16.27 -7.93 6.16
C HIS A 5 -16.81 -8.66 7.40
N GLU A 6 -18.08 -8.47 7.74
CA GLU A 6 -18.79 -9.16 8.83
C GLU A 6 -18.81 -10.68 8.64
N ALA A 7 -18.79 -11.20 7.40
CA ALA A 7 -18.75 -12.63 7.13
C ALA A 7 -17.38 -13.28 7.43
N LEU A 8 -16.33 -12.47 7.66
CA LEU A 8 -14.98 -12.92 7.98
C LEU A 8 -14.69 -12.89 9.50
N GLN A 9 -15.57 -12.31 10.31
CA GLN A 9 -15.30 -12.00 11.72
C GLN A 9 -15.00 -13.24 12.57
N ASP A 10 -15.56 -14.40 12.21
CA ASP A 10 -15.35 -15.69 12.88
C ASP A 10 -14.47 -16.66 12.08
N ARG A 11 -13.86 -16.24 10.97
CA ARG A 11 -13.02 -17.11 10.13
C ARG A 11 -11.55 -16.84 10.41
N GLN A 12 -10.85 -17.86 10.91
CA GLN A 12 -9.41 -17.83 11.02
C GLN A 12 -8.79 -17.76 9.61
N LEU A 13 -8.13 -16.64 9.29
CA LEU A 13 -7.39 -16.50 8.04
C LEU A 13 -6.18 -17.43 8.07
N ASN A 14 -5.93 -18.13 6.97
CA ASN A 14 -4.71 -18.91 6.80
C ASN A 14 -3.53 -17.98 6.47
N ILE A 15 -2.90 -17.43 7.49
CA ILE A 15 -1.73 -16.57 7.35
C ILE A 15 -0.47 -17.44 7.32
N ILE A 16 0.08 -17.64 6.12
CA ILE A 16 1.28 -18.45 5.91
C ILE A 16 2.59 -17.68 6.12
N GLY A 17 2.52 -16.36 6.31
CA GLY A 17 3.68 -15.51 6.55
C GLY A 17 3.34 -14.02 6.61
N THR A 18 4.33 -13.22 7.04
CA THR A 18 4.26 -11.76 7.14
C THR A 18 5.49 -11.13 6.51
N TYR A 19 5.38 -9.88 6.07
CA TYR A 19 6.49 -9.15 5.45
C TYR A 19 6.42 -7.66 5.79
N ASN A 20 7.57 -6.98 5.66
CA ASN A 20 7.70 -5.53 5.79
C ASN A 20 7.89 -4.83 4.43
N LEU A 21 8.41 -5.55 3.43
CA LEU A 21 8.78 -5.01 2.13
C LEU A 21 8.11 -5.83 1.02
N ILE A 22 7.13 -5.22 0.35
CA ILE A 22 6.32 -5.90 -0.67
C ILE A 22 7.17 -6.50 -1.81
N PHE A 23 8.32 -5.90 -2.12
CA PHE A 23 9.16 -6.34 -3.23
C PHE A 23 9.67 -7.78 -3.09
N ASN A 24 9.89 -8.24 -1.86
CA ASN A 24 10.32 -9.61 -1.55
C ASN A 24 9.23 -10.64 -1.81
N VAL A 25 7.97 -10.22 -1.81
CA VAL A 25 6.80 -11.11 -1.86
C VAL A 25 6.30 -11.33 -3.29
N PHE A 26 6.67 -10.46 -4.23
CA PHE A 26 6.18 -10.57 -5.59
C PHE A 26 6.49 -11.91 -6.25
N SER A 27 7.70 -12.43 -6.10
CA SER A 27 8.05 -13.74 -6.66
C SER A 27 7.20 -14.86 -6.07
N LEU A 28 6.84 -14.77 -4.78
CA LEU A 28 5.96 -15.75 -4.13
C LEU A 28 4.54 -15.72 -4.72
N VAL A 29 4.01 -14.52 -4.97
CA VAL A 29 2.67 -14.34 -5.57
C VAL A 29 2.67 -14.80 -7.04
N GLU A 30 3.69 -14.43 -7.81
CA GLU A 30 3.87 -14.83 -9.21
C GLU A 30 3.98 -16.36 -9.35
N ASN A 31 4.66 -17.03 -8.41
CA ASN A 31 4.78 -18.48 -8.35
C ASN A 31 3.64 -19.19 -7.61
N ARG A 32 2.55 -18.47 -7.31
CA ARG A 32 1.32 -19.01 -6.68
C ARG A 32 1.52 -19.64 -5.30
N VAL A 33 2.53 -19.20 -4.54
CA VAL A 33 2.75 -19.63 -3.15
C VAL A 33 1.65 -19.08 -2.23
N GLY A 34 1.13 -17.88 -2.54
CA GLY A 34 0.03 -17.27 -1.79
C GLY A 34 -0.40 -15.92 -2.37
N SER A 35 -1.36 -15.29 -1.73
CA SER A 35 -1.77 -13.90 -2.00
C SER A 35 -1.13 -12.95 -0.99
N ALA A 36 -0.92 -11.70 -1.39
CA ALA A 36 -0.33 -10.66 -0.54
C ALA A 36 -1.33 -9.53 -0.29
N LEU A 37 -1.40 -9.05 0.96
CA LEU A 37 -2.20 -7.89 1.35
C LEU A 37 -1.34 -6.62 1.29
N THR A 38 -1.59 -5.74 0.33
CA THR A 38 -0.77 -4.55 0.09
C THR A 38 -1.61 -3.32 -0.26
N ILE A 39 -0.97 -2.16 -0.28
CA ILE A 39 -1.52 -0.90 -0.78
C ILE A 39 -1.32 -0.87 -2.31
N GLU A 40 -2.34 -0.44 -3.06
CA GLU A 40 -2.33 -0.38 -4.53
C GLU A 40 -1.12 0.40 -5.07
N GLY A 41 -0.81 1.57 -4.50
CA GLY A 41 0.32 2.40 -4.91
C GLY A 41 1.69 1.72 -4.79
N ALA A 42 1.84 0.69 -3.95
CA ALA A 42 3.08 -0.08 -3.83
C ALA A 42 3.32 -1.03 -5.03
N MET A 43 2.32 -1.20 -5.90
CA MET A 43 2.40 -1.93 -7.16
C MET A 43 2.73 -1.03 -8.35
N ALA A 44 2.70 0.30 -8.18
CA ALA A 44 2.87 1.25 -9.27
C ALA A 44 4.22 1.04 -9.99
N ASN A 45 4.20 1.07 -11.32
CA ASN A 45 5.35 0.89 -12.20
C ASN A 45 5.92 -0.54 -12.34
N ARG A 46 5.22 -1.59 -11.84
CA ARG A 46 5.60 -2.98 -12.12
C ARG A 46 4.88 -3.51 -13.36
N ASN A 47 5.54 -4.39 -14.12
CA ASN A 47 4.85 -5.22 -15.10
C ASN A 47 3.96 -6.23 -14.36
N THR A 48 2.64 -6.01 -14.41
CA THR A 48 1.64 -6.83 -13.73
C THR A 48 1.04 -7.90 -14.65
N SER A 49 1.73 -8.33 -15.71
CA SER A 49 1.20 -9.34 -16.63
C SER A 49 0.79 -10.64 -15.93
N ASN A 50 1.48 -11.01 -14.84
CA ASN A 50 1.28 -12.26 -14.12
C ASN A 50 0.61 -12.10 -12.73
N VAL A 51 0.33 -10.86 -12.30
CA VAL A 51 -0.28 -10.57 -10.99
C VAL A 51 -1.34 -9.49 -11.12
N LYS A 52 -2.43 -9.58 -10.37
CA LYS A 52 -3.50 -8.58 -10.40
C LYS A 52 -3.79 -8.08 -9.00
N PHE A 53 -3.86 -6.75 -8.85
CA PHE A 53 -4.36 -6.14 -7.62
C PHE A 53 -5.87 -6.33 -7.53
N LEU A 54 -6.33 -6.81 -6.38
CA LEU A 54 -7.75 -6.98 -6.09
C LEU A 54 -8.12 -6.07 -4.92
N PRO A 55 -8.93 -5.03 -5.15
CA PRO A 55 -9.37 -4.16 -4.06
C PRO A 55 -10.29 -4.94 -3.12
N ILE A 56 -10.20 -4.61 -1.84
CA ILE A 56 -11.08 -5.15 -0.81
C ILE A 56 -12.40 -4.37 -0.83
N VAL A 57 -13.52 -5.04 -0.54
CA VAL A 57 -14.85 -4.43 -0.51
C VAL A 57 -15.52 -4.64 0.85
N PRO A 58 -16.01 -3.56 1.50
CA PRO A 58 -15.78 -2.15 1.19
C PRO A 58 -14.30 -1.75 1.19
N GLU A 59 -13.99 -0.71 0.41
CA GLU A 59 -12.64 -0.18 0.25
C GLU A 59 -12.06 0.27 1.59
N ILE A 60 -10.80 -0.08 1.82
CA ILE A 60 -10.01 0.38 2.96
C ILE A 60 -8.85 1.19 2.39
N SER A 61 -8.90 2.51 2.58
CA SER A 61 -7.87 3.43 2.11
C SER A 61 -7.02 3.97 3.26
N THR A 62 -5.81 4.41 2.94
CA THR A 62 -4.89 5.09 3.86
C THR A 62 -4.33 6.34 3.20
N HIS A 63 -3.91 7.31 4.02
CA HIS A 63 -3.31 8.56 3.55
C HIS A 63 -1.78 8.52 3.68
N CYS A 64 -1.09 9.14 2.73
CA CYS A 64 0.33 9.43 2.86
C CYS A 64 0.50 10.77 3.59
N VAL A 65 1.36 10.81 4.60
CA VAL A 65 1.63 12.03 5.37
C VAL A 65 3.12 12.31 5.44
N LEU A 66 3.46 13.59 5.34
CA LEU A 66 4.79 14.08 5.67
C LEU A 66 4.79 14.53 7.13
N VAL A 67 5.75 14.03 7.91
CA VAL A 67 5.81 14.28 9.36
C VAL A 67 7.19 14.81 9.76
N TRP A 68 7.20 15.79 10.66
CA TRP A 68 8.41 16.36 11.26
C TRP A 68 8.11 16.83 12.69
N LYS A 69 9.17 17.07 13.49
CA LYS A 69 9.04 17.53 14.88
C LYS A 69 8.35 18.90 14.93
N ARG A 70 7.46 19.09 15.90
CA ARG A 70 6.86 20.42 16.17
C ARG A 70 7.97 21.47 16.38
N ASN A 71 7.75 22.67 15.84
CA ASN A 71 8.70 23.80 15.89
C ASN A 71 10.03 23.56 15.14
N THR A 72 10.07 22.64 14.17
CA THR A 72 11.21 22.53 13.23
C THR A 72 11.21 23.71 12.26
N ILE A 73 12.32 24.47 12.21
CA ILE A 73 12.54 25.47 11.15
C ILE A 73 12.95 24.73 9.88
N LEU A 74 12.14 24.84 8.83
CA LEU A 74 12.42 24.20 7.54
C LEU A 74 13.40 25.05 6.73
N SER A 75 14.44 24.41 6.17
CA SER A 75 15.37 25.10 5.28
C SER A 75 14.70 25.46 3.94
N PRO A 76 15.25 26.41 3.16
CA PRO A 76 14.74 26.72 1.82
C PRO A 76 14.65 25.48 0.91
N SER A 77 15.62 24.56 1.01
CA SER A 77 15.62 23.30 0.24
C SER A 77 14.46 22.38 0.64
N VAL A 78 14.16 22.27 1.95
CA VAL A 78 13.03 21.46 2.43
C VAL A 78 11.70 22.08 2.01
N ASN A 79 11.57 23.40 2.09
CA ASN A 79 10.38 24.09 1.56
C ASN A 79 10.19 23.78 0.06
N LYS A 80 11.28 23.80 -0.72
CA LYS A 80 11.19 23.47 -2.15
C LYS A 80 10.79 22.02 -2.41
N LEU A 81 11.24 21.08 -1.58
CA LEU A 81 10.80 19.69 -1.62
C LEU A 81 9.30 19.57 -1.32
N LEU A 82 8.81 20.28 -0.30
CA LEU A 82 7.38 20.27 0.06
C LEU A 82 6.52 20.80 -1.07
N GLU A 83 6.90 21.90 -1.72
CA GLU A 83 6.21 22.41 -2.90
C GLU A 83 6.10 21.34 -4.00
N LYS A 84 7.22 20.69 -4.33
CA LYS A 84 7.26 19.65 -5.36
C LYS A 84 6.42 18.43 -4.98
N PHE A 85 6.47 18.03 -3.71
CA PHE A 85 5.69 16.91 -3.20
C PHE A 85 4.20 17.21 -3.31
N LEU A 86 3.74 18.37 -2.83
CA LEU A 86 2.34 18.76 -2.92
C LEU A 86 1.85 18.82 -4.37
N GLN A 87 2.67 19.35 -5.29
CA GLN A 87 2.34 19.36 -6.74
C GLN A 87 2.22 17.94 -7.33
N ALA A 88 3.13 17.03 -6.97
CA ALA A 88 3.13 15.67 -7.51
C ALA A 88 1.93 14.83 -7.04
N PHE A 89 1.37 15.14 -5.86
CA PHE A 89 0.24 14.42 -5.26
C PHE A 89 -1.11 15.16 -5.38
N GLN A 90 -1.18 16.24 -6.18
CA GLN A 90 -2.41 17.01 -6.48
C GLN A 90 -3.21 16.44 -7.68
N ALA A 91 -3.11 15.13 -7.95
CA ALA A 91 -3.85 14.46 -9.03
C ALA A 91 -5.14 13.81 -8.52
#